data_AF-A0A9N9WE12-F1
#
_entry.id   AF-A0A9N9WE12-F1
#
_cell.length_a   1.000
_cell.length_b   1.000
_cell.length_c   1.000
_cell.angle_alpha   90.00
_cell.angle_beta   90.00
_cell.angle_gamma   90.00
#
_symmetry.space_group_name_H-M   'P 1'
#
loop_
_entity.id
_entity.type
_entity.pdbx_description
1 polymer ?
#
loop_
_entity_poly.entity_id
_entity_poly.type
_entity_poly.pdbx_seq_one_letter_code
_entity_poly.pdbx_strand_id
1 'polypeptide(L)'
;MMKTSEVRWLSKVACLTRFYLFFESVLEFLESKDPDLKENLIKWKADIAYLTDLFKKFNEINLQLQGDSLNLNCYFSFFWKIEIYEAKYYSARILSFHTCHIACLDEDIKTYVQHLNALHNDFKNRFEEISMMKITPWIINPFNETEVADVVLQEELLELSTNEELKVQLKKGYQRFWLQAEIPEKYPELWEIARKLLIAFPSSYLLEKSFSVVTNLLTKKEQIKHHRTGRFAVNPYKTEAKY
;
A
#
# COMPACT_ATOMS: atom_id res chain seq x y z
N MET A 1 17.43 4.32 -4.44
CA MET A 1 17.72 3.67 -3.14
C MET A 1 16.43 3.64 -2.32
N MET A 2 15.54 2.68 -2.59
CA MET A 2 14.26 2.44 -1.89
C MET A 2 14.16 0.94 -1.69
N LYS A 3 14.77 0.42 -0.61
CA LYS A 3 14.83 -1.03 -0.36
C LYS A 3 14.27 -1.44 1.02
N THR A 4 13.62 -0.53 1.74
CA THR A 4 13.26 -0.77 3.16
C THR A 4 12.06 0.07 3.64
N SER A 5 11.09 0.42 2.80
CA SER A 5 10.05 1.41 3.15
C SER A 5 8.94 0.78 4.00
N GLU A 6 8.40 -0.35 3.56
CA GLU A 6 7.19 -0.94 4.16
C GLU A 6 7.45 -1.58 5.53
N VAL A 7 8.49 -2.42 5.66
CA VAL A 7 8.86 -3.05 6.94
C VAL A 7 9.24 -1.98 7.99
N ARG A 8 9.87 -0.87 7.57
CA ARG A 8 10.18 0.25 8.48
C ARG A 8 8.93 1.01 8.91
N TRP A 9 7.97 1.23 8.02
CA TRP A 9 6.73 1.92 8.39
C TRP A 9 5.91 1.12 9.39
N LEU A 10 5.64 -0.16 9.10
CA LEU A 10 4.89 -1.05 10.01
C LEU A 10 5.61 -1.13 11.37
N SER A 11 6.95 -1.21 11.37
CA SER A 11 7.76 -1.18 12.58
C SER A 11 7.65 0.14 13.36
N LYS A 12 7.60 1.29 12.68
CA LYS A 12 7.41 2.60 13.30
C LYS A 12 6.03 2.74 13.96
N VAL A 13 4.97 2.27 13.29
CA VAL A 13 3.61 2.26 13.87
C VAL A 13 3.53 1.36 15.10
N ALA A 14 4.10 0.15 15.01
CA ALA A 14 4.17 -0.78 16.13
C ALA A 14 4.97 -0.19 17.31
N CYS A 15 6.07 0.51 17.02
CA CYS A 15 6.87 1.19 18.04
C CYS A 15 6.06 2.28 18.75
N LEU A 16 5.39 3.16 18.00
CA LEU A 16 4.60 4.24 18.57
C LEU A 16 3.40 3.72 19.37
N THR A 17 2.72 2.70 18.86
CA THR A 17 1.60 2.04 19.56
C THR A 17 2.07 1.44 20.87
N ARG A 18 3.20 0.73 20.87
CA ARG A 18 3.78 0.15 22.07
C ARG A 18 4.25 1.21 23.05
N PHE A 19 4.86 2.29 22.56
CA PHE A 19 5.27 3.41 23.38
C PHE A 19 4.08 4.03 24.12
N TYR A 20 2.97 4.29 23.40
CA TYR A 20 1.77 4.82 24.02
C TYR A 20 1.14 3.85 25.05
N LEU A 21 1.16 2.53 24.78
CA LEU A 21 0.68 1.53 25.75
C LEU A 21 1.46 1.56 27.07
N PHE A 22 2.75 1.87 27.04
CA PHE A 22 3.60 1.98 28.23
C PHE A 22 3.78 3.43 28.71
N PHE A 23 2.98 4.38 28.22
CA PHE A 23 3.21 5.81 28.45
C PHE A 23 3.28 6.14 29.95
N GLU A 24 2.35 5.62 30.76
CA GLU A 24 2.36 5.85 32.21
C GLU A 24 3.61 5.25 32.90
N SER A 25 4.02 4.04 32.50
CA SER A 25 5.24 3.42 33.01
C SER A 25 6.51 4.18 32.60
N VAL A 26 6.51 4.81 31.42
CA VAL A 26 7.60 5.69 30.98
C VAL A 26 7.63 6.96 31.82
N LEU A 27 6.47 7.56 32.14
CA LEU A 27 6.41 8.72 33.03
C LEU A 27 6.89 8.40 34.44
N GLU A 28 6.51 7.26 35.00
CA GLU A 28 6.98 6.77 36.30
C GLU A 28 8.50 6.55 36.31
N PHE A 29 9.03 5.95 35.23
CA PHE A 29 10.48 5.78 35.08
C PHE A 29 11.22 7.13 35.05
N LEU A 30 10.69 8.11 34.30
CA LEU A 30 11.31 9.42 34.14
C LEU A 30 11.26 10.28 35.40
N GLU A 31 10.31 10.04 36.30
CA GLU A 31 10.16 10.79 37.56
C GLU A 31 11.44 10.84 38.41
N SER A 32 12.19 9.73 38.43
CA SER A 32 13.45 9.64 39.18
C SER A 32 14.71 9.93 38.34
N LYS A 33 14.57 10.03 37.01
CA LYS A 33 15.70 10.06 36.07
C LYS A 33 15.86 11.42 35.39
N ASP A 34 14.75 11.99 34.94
CA ASP A 34 14.71 13.25 34.20
C ASP A 34 13.30 13.85 34.30
N PRO A 35 13.04 14.63 35.38
CA PRO A 35 11.74 15.28 35.60
C PRO A 35 11.38 16.29 34.51
N ASP A 36 12.36 17.00 33.97
CA ASP A 36 12.14 17.98 32.90
C ASP A 36 11.66 17.29 31.62
N LEU A 37 12.25 16.13 31.29
CA LEU A 37 11.79 15.30 30.17
C LEU A 37 10.39 14.71 30.44
N LYS A 38 10.09 14.29 31.67
CA LYS A 38 8.74 13.83 32.07
C LYS A 38 7.70 14.92 31.81
N GLU A 39 7.93 16.13 32.33
CA GLU A 39 7.01 17.26 32.16
C GLU A 39 6.82 17.62 30.69
N ASN A 40 7.91 17.62 29.91
CA ASN A 40 7.80 17.84 28.48
C ASN A 40 7.01 16.74 27.79
N LEU A 41 7.24 15.46 28.11
CA LEU A 41 6.54 14.34 27.49
C LEU A 41 5.04 14.37 27.77
N ILE A 42 4.61 14.80 28.96
CA ILE A 42 3.19 14.97 29.31
C ILE A 42 2.49 15.95 28.35
N LYS A 43 3.15 17.04 27.95
CA LYS A 43 2.59 18.04 27.02
C LYS A 43 2.26 17.44 25.66
N TRP A 44 3.00 16.43 25.22
CA TRP A 44 2.81 15.76 23.93
C TRP A 44 1.86 14.57 23.99
N LYS A 45 1.26 14.25 25.15
CA LYS A 45 0.43 13.05 25.32
C LYS A 45 -0.73 12.99 24.32
N ALA A 46 -1.40 14.13 24.11
CA ALA A 46 -2.50 14.26 23.15
C ALA A 46 -2.02 14.03 21.70
N ASP A 47 -0.91 14.65 21.31
CA ASP A 47 -0.33 14.49 19.97
C ASP A 47 0.08 13.05 19.70
N ILE A 48 0.73 12.42 20.67
CA ILE A 48 1.19 11.03 20.56
C ILE A 48 -0.01 10.09 20.46
N ALA A 49 -1.07 10.34 21.24
CA ALA A 49 -2.32 9.59 21.17
C ALA A 49 -2.97 9.71 19.78
N TYR A 50 -3.08 10.93 19.26
CA TYR A 50 -3.62 11.24 17.93
C TYR A 50 -2.83 10.54 16.81
N LEU A 51 -1.50 10.70 16.82
CA LEU A 51 -0.63 10.08 15.83
C LEU A 51 -0.68 8.56 15.91
N THR A 52 -0.77 7.98 17.11
CA THR A 52 -0.89 6.53 17.31
C THR A 52 -2.13 5.98 16.61
N ASP A 53 -3.29 6.59 16.87
CA ASP A 53 -4.55 6.17 16.24
C ASP A 53 -4.52 6.39 14.71
N LEU A 54 -3.96 7.51 14.24
CA LEU A 54 -3.85 7.84 12.82
C LEU A 54 -2.98 6.82 12.07
N PHE A 55 -1.79 6.55 12.61
CA PHE A 55 -0.87 5.58 12.03
C PHE A 55 -1.43 4.16 12.09
N LYS A 56 -2.17 3.80 13.15
CA LYS A 56 -2.86 2.51 13.22
C LYS A 56 -3.88 2.36 12.07
N LYS A 57 -4.62 3.42 11.75
CA LYS A 57 -5.51 3.42 10.57
C LYS A 57 -4.75 3.29 9.26
N PHE A 58 -3.69 4.07 9.05
CA PHE A 58 -2.87 3.88 7.85
C PHE A 58 -2.28 2.48 7.74
N ASN A 59 -1.91 1.87 8.86
CA ASN A 59 -1.41 0.51 8.90
C ASN A 59 -2.47 -0.53 8.50
N GLU A 60 -3.70 -0.41 9.03
CA GLU A 60 -4.84 -1.26 8.62
C GLU A 60 -5.08 -1.19 7.11
N ILE A 61 -5.04 0.01 6.53
CA ILE A 61 -5.21 0.22 5.09
C ILE A 61 -4.01 -0.31 4.30
N ASN A 62 -2.78 0.00 4.71
CA ASN A 62 -1.58 -0.47 4.01
C ASN A 62 -1.53 -1.99 3.96
N LEU A 63 -1.93 -2.67 5.04
CA LEU A 63 -2.05 -4.14 5.04
C LEU A 63 -3.11 -4.65 4.05
N GLN A 64 -4.23 -3.94 3.90
CA GLN A 64 -5.24 -4.26 2.88
C GLN A 64 -4.73 -4.03 1.46
N LEU A 65 -3.81 -3.09 1.27
CA LEU A 65 -3.15 -2.80 -0.01
C LEU A 65 -1.97 -3.75 -0.31
N GLN A 66 -1.40 -4.41 0.70
CA GLN A 66 -0.22 -5.29 0.60
C GLN A 66 -0.51 -6.73 0.16
N GLY A 67 -1.68 -7.01 -0.42
CA GLY A 67 -2.03 -8.32 -0.98
C GLY A 67 -1.50 -8.55 -2.41
N ASP A 68 -1.35 -9.82 -2.80
CA ASP A 68 -1.07 -10.21 -4.19
C ASP A 68 -2.21 -9.83 -5.16
N SER A 69 -3.39 -9.49 -4.63
CA SER A 69 -4.50 -8.92 -5.37
C SER A 69 -4.56 -7.40 -5.16
N LEU A 70 -4.23 -6.63 -6.19
CA LEU A 70 -4.45 -5.17 -6.23
C LEU A 70 -5.91 -4.80 -6.04
N ASN A 71 -6.35 -4.56 -4.81
CA ASN A 71 -7.76 -4.36 -4.59
C ASN A 71 -8.10 -2.88 -4.85
N LEU A 72 -8.54 -2.54 -6.06
CA LEU A 72 -9.13 -1.23 -6.40
C LEU A 72 -10.11 -0.79 -5.30
N ASN A 73 -10.92 -1.73 -4.80
CA ASN A 73 -11.85 -1.48 -3.70
C ASN A 73 -11.17 -1.00 -2.40
N CYS A 74 -9.93 -1.39 -2.12
CA CYS A 74 -9.19 -0.92 -0.95
C CYS A 74 -8.74 0.53 -1.08
N TYR A 75 -8.37 0.98 -2.29
CA TYR A 75 -8.08 2.38 -2.56
C TYR A 75 -9.32 3.27 -2.38
N PHE A 76 -10.45 2.92 -3.01
CA PHE A 76 -11.70 3.68 -2.83
C PHE A 76 -12.20 3.62 -1.40
N SER A 77 -12.12 2.45 -0.76
CA SER A 77 -12.47 2.30 0.66
C SER A 77 -11.63 3.23 1.53
N PHE A 78 -10.34 3.38 1.24
CA PHE A 78 -9.47 4.27 2.00
C PHE A 78 -9.77 5.75 1.74
N PHE A 79 -9.89 6.14 0.48
CA PHE A 79 -10.23 7.50 0.09
C PHE A 79 -11.53 7.97 0.76
N TRP A 80 -12.59 7.16 0.65
CA TRP A 80 -13.88 7.44 1.32
C TRP A 80 -13.81 7.35 2.84
N LYS A 81 -12.93 6.52 3.41
CA LYS A 81 -12.71 6.51 4.87
C LYS A 81 -12.08 7.80 5.36
N ILE A 82 -11.10 8.38 4.64
CA ILE A 82 -10.53 9.68 4.99
C ILE A 82 -11.60 10.76 4.94
N GLU A 83 -12.42 10.78 3.90
CA GLU A 83 -13.55 11.72 3.74
C GLU A 83 -14.57 11.57 4.88
N ILE A 84 -14.88 10.33 5.30
CA ILE A 84 -15.71 10.05 6.47
C ILE A 84 -15.05 10.53 7.77
N TYR A 85 -13.73 10.41 7.92
CA TYR A 85 -13.02 10.87 9.11
C TYR A 85 -13.02 12.40 9.22
N GLU A 86 -12.84 13.11 8.11
CA GLU A 86 -13.03 14.57 8.05
C GLU A 86 -14.44 14.96 8.52
N ALA A 87 -15.48 14.39 7.91
CA ALA A 87 -16.88 14.68 8.25
C ALA A 87 -17.24 14.35 9.72
N LYS A 88 -16.63 13.31 10.30
CA LYS A 88 -16.83 12.87 11.70
C LYS A 88 -15.99 13.62 12.72
N TYR A 89 -15.08 14.51 12.30
CA TYR A 89 -14.43 15.45 13.21
C TYR A 89 -15.18 16.79 13.26
N TYR A 90 -15.84 17.19 12.16
CA TYR A 90 -16.74 18.35 12.13
C TYR A 90 -18.03 18.14 12.95
N SER A 91 -18.52 16.91 13.01
CA SER A 91 -19.57 16.51 13.96
C SER A 91 -18.90 15.80 15.13
N ALA A 92 -19.01 16.28 16.36
CA ALA A 92 -18.26 15.81 17.53
C ALA A 92 -18.50 14.33 17.98
N ARG A 93 -18.77 13.37 17.08
CA ARG A 93 -18.87 11.93 17.37
C ARG A 93 -17.54 11.24 17.07
N ILE A 94 -16.65 11.41 18.04
CA ILE A 94 -15.29 10.88 18.16
C ILE A 94 -15.33 9.37 18.44
N LEU A 95 -15.78 8.57 17.46
CA LEU A 95 -15.86 7.11 17.60
C LEU A 95 -14.70 6.37 16.94
N SER A 96 -13.79 7.05 16.24
CA SER A 96 -12.71 6.40 15.47
C SER A 96 -11.29 6.54 16.06
N PHE A 97 -11.05 7.54 16.91
CA PHE A 97 -9.75 7.83 17.54
C PHE A 97 -9.90 7.73 19.07
N HIS A 98 -10.09 6.49 19.55
CA HIS A 98 -10.38 6.21 20.95
C HIS A 98 -9.29 6.69 21.91
N THR A 99 -8.04 6.67 21.47
CA THR A 99 -6.89 6.98 22.30
C THR A 99 -6.66 8.50 22.41
N CYS A 100 -6.80 9.27 21.32
CA CYS A 100 -6.76 10.74 21.42
C CYS A 100 -7.95 11.31 22.19
N HIS A 101 -9.16 10.79 22.03
CA HIS A 101 -10.33 11.33 22.72
C HIS A 101 -10.13 11.50 24.24
N ILE A 102 -9.42 10.55 24.86
CA ILE A 102 -9.20 10.56 26.31
C ILE A 102 -8.16 11.61 26.73
N ALA A 103 -7.28 12.03 25.82
CA ALA A 103 -6.10 12.83 26.10
C ALA A 103 -6.15 14.27 25.55
N CYS A 104 -7.07 14.59 24.65
CA CYS A 104 -7.06 15.81 23.82
C CYS A 104 -7.96 16.93 24.39
N LEU A 105 -7.52 18.20 24.34
CA LEU A 105 -8.33 19.40 24.65
C LEU A 105 -9.02 19.95 23.39
N ASP A 106 -10.02 20.83 23.55
CA ASP A 106 -10.78 21.42 22.42
C ASP A 106 -9.89 22.17 21.42
N GLU A 107 -8.83 22.84 21.87
CA GLU A 107 -7.88 23.56 21.01
C GLU A 107 -7.05 22.59 20.15
N ASP A 108 -6.63 21.45 20.72
CA ASP A 108 -5.87 20.42 20.02
C ASP A 108 -6.71 19.79 18.90
N ILE A 109 -8.00 19.56 19.17
CA ILE A 109 -8.94 19.01 18.20
C ILE A 109 -8.92 19.85 16.92
N LYS A 110 -9.00 21.17 17.03
CA LYS A 110 -8.98 22.07 15.86
C LYS A 110 -7.71 21.88 15.03
N THR A 111 -6.55 21.77 15.68
CA THR A 111 -5.26 21.52 15.02
C THR A 111 -5.26 20.17 14.30
N TYR A 112 -5.77 19.12 14.93
CA TYR A 112 -5.86 17.80 14.32
C TYR A 112 -6.81 17.76 13.13
N VAL A 113 -7.95 18.46 13.17
CA VAL A 113 -8.84 18.60 12.02
C VAL A 113 -8.13 19.26 10.85
N GLN A 114 -7.40 20.35 11.10
CA GLN A 114 -6.62 21.02 10.06
C GLN A 114 -5.55 20.09 9.45
N HIS A 115 -4.86 19.32 10.29
CA HIS A 115 -3.88 18.34 9.81
C HIS A 115 -4.54 17.24 8.96
N LEU A 116 -5.69 16.71 9.38
CA LEU A 116 -6.43 15.71 8.60
C LEU A 116 -6.91 16.27 7.25
N ASN A 117 -7.37 17.52 7.20
CA ASN A 117 -7.78 18.16 5.95
C ASN A 117 -6.59 18.36 5.01
N ALA A 118 -5.44 18.80 5.54
CA ALA A 118 -4.21 18.91 4.76
C ALA A 118 -3.79 17.56 4.19
N LEU A 119 -3.88 16.50 5.02
CA LEU A 119 -3.58 15.14 4.62
C LEU A 119 -4.55 14.62 3.56
N HIS A 120 -5.86 14.84 3.73
CA HIS A 120 -6.87 14.51 2.72
C HIS A 120 -6.57 15.18 1.37
N ASN A 121 -6.27 16.48 1.38
CA ASN A 121 -5.92 17.21 0.17
C ASN A 121 -4.62 16.68 -0.48
N ASP A 122 -3.60 16.34 0.31
CA ASP A 122 -2.37 15.73 -0.21
C ASP A 122 -2.66 14.37 -0.85
N PHE A 123 -3.50 13.53 -0.23
CA PHE A 123 -3.96 12.27 -0.82
C PHE A 123 -4.74 12.51 -2.12
N LYS A 124 -5.70 13.44 -2.11
CA LYS A 124 -6.50 13.78 -3.29
C LYS A 124 -5.62 14.24 -4.46
N ASN A 125 -4.64 15.08 -4.20
CA ASN A 125 -3.71 15.57 -5.21
C ASN A 125 -2.79 14.45 -5.73
N ARG A 126 -2.21 13.63 -4.83
CA ARG A 126 -1.33 12.52 -5.24
C ARG A 126 -2.03 11.47 -6.08
N PHE A 127 -3.32 11.28 -5.87
CA PHE A 127 -4.13 10.27 -6.55
C PHE A 127 -5.24 10.88 -7.40
N GLU A 128 -5.07 12.12 -7.86
CA GLU A 128 -6.05 12.84 -8.67
C GLU A 128 -6.35 12.07 -9.96
N GLU A 129 -5.30 11.59 -10.64
CA GLU A 129 -5.42 10.81 -11.88
C GLU A 129 -6.25 9.54 -11.69
N ILE A 130 -6.05 8.83 -10.56
CA ILE A 130 -6.83 7.64 -10.21
C ILE A 130 -8.27 8.01 -9.89
N SER A 131 -8.48 9.13 -9.21
CA SER A 131 -9.82 9.63 -8.86
C SER A 131 -10.61 10.10 -10.08
N MET A 132 -9.92 10.56 -11.12
CA MET A 132 -10.48 10.89 -12.43
C MET A 132 -10.77 9.67 -13.30
N MET A 133 -10.20 8.50 -12.99
CA MET A 133 -10.53 7.28 -13.72
C MET A 133 -11.98 6.89 -13.42
N LYS A 134 -12.82 6.92 -14.45
CA LYS A 134 -14.15 6.30 -14.40
C LYS A 134 -13.97 4.79 -14.32
N ILE A 135 -14.05 4.24 -13.10
CA ILE A 135 -14.13 2.80 -12.92
C ILE A 135 -15.55 2.38 -13.26
N THR A 136 -15.69 1.77 -14.42
CA THR A 136 -16.94 1.15 -14.82
C THR A 136 -17.09 -0.21 -14.13
N PRO A 137 -18.30 -0.58 -13.70
CA PRO A 137 -18.56 -1.86 -13.03
C PRO A 137 -18.08 -3.08 -13.83
N TRP A 138 -18.11 -2.99 -15.16
CA TRP A 138 -17.68 -4.07 -16.05
C TRP A 138 -16.19 -4.41 -15.93
N ILE A 139 -15.34 -3.53 -15.40
CA ILE A 139 -13.91 -3.82 -15.22
C ILE A 139 -13.71 -4.83 -14.07
N ILE A 140 -14.58 -4.80 -13.07
CA ILE A 140 -14.56 -5.76 -11.96
C ILE A 140 -15.30 -7.03 -12.36
N ASN A 141 -16.43 -6.88 -13.05
CA ASN A 141 -17.23 -7.99 -13.53
C ASN A 141 -17.81 -7.71 -14.93
N PRO A 142 -17.13 -8.11 -16.00
CA PRO A 142 -17.57 -7.84 -17.37
C PRO A 142 -18.78 -8.69 -17.80
N PHE A 143 -19.21 -9.67 -16.99
CA PHE A 143 -20.36 -10.52 -17.28
C PHE A 143 -21.68 -9.99 -16.71
N ASN A 144 -21.64 -8.88 -15.98
CA ASN A 144 -22.85 -8.19 -15.56
C ASN A 144 -23.38 -7.33 -16.70
N GLU A 145 -24.71 -7.29 -16.86
CA GLU A 145 -25.36 -6.37 -17.79
C GLU A 145 -24.94 -4.93 -17.46
N THR A 146 -24.17 -4.35 -18.38
CA THR A 146 -23.66 -2.99 -18.28
C THR A 146 -23.87 -2.34 -19.64
N GLU A 147 -24.56 -1.20 -19.66
CA GLU A 147 -24.68 -0.36 -20.85
C GLU A 147 -23.55 0.67 -20.84
N VAL A 148 -22.81 0.74 -21.94
CA VAL A 148 -21.83 1.78 -22.25
C VAL A 148 -22.25 2.50 -23.52
N ALA A 149 -22.04 3.83 -23.54
CA ALA A 149 -22.46 4.69 -24.64
C ALA A 149 -21.63 4.48 -25.93
N ASP A 150 -20.43 3.94 -25.80
CA ASP A 150 -19.57 3.61 -26.93
C ASP A 150 -20.00 2.27 -27.52
N VAL A 151 -20.36 2.28 -28.80
CA VAL A 151 -20.91 1.12 -29.51
C VAL A 151 -19.89 -0.01 -29.62
N VAL A 152 -18.61 0.31 -29.85
CA VAL A 152 -17.56 -0.70 -30.01
C VAL A 152 -17.30 -1.39 -28.67
N LEU A 153 -17.23 -0.62 -27.58
CA LEU A 153 -17.12 -1.19 -26.24
C LEU A 153 -18.34 -2.05 -25.86
N GLN A 154 -19.55 -1.63 -26.27
CA GLN A 154 -20.77 -2.38 -26.01
C GLN A 154 -20.78 -3.72 -26.76
N GLU A 155 -20.32 -3.75 -28.02
CA GLU A 155 -20.19 -4.98 -28.81
C GLU A 155 -19.20 -5.95 -28.15
N GLU A 156 -18.00 -5.48 -27.79
CA GLU A 156 -17.01 -6.32 -27.10
C GLU A 156 -17.55 -6.87 -25.76
N LEU A 157 -18.28 -6.06 -24.98
CA LEU A 157 -18.89 -6.52 -23.73
C LEU A 157 -19.95 -7.59 -23.96
N LEU A 158 -20.79 -7.44 -24.99
CA LEU A 158 -21.80 -8.42 -25.33
C LEU A 158 -21.15 -9.73 -25.74
N GLU A 159 -20.16 -9.71 -26.63
CA GLU A 159 -19.41 -10.91 -27.01
C GLU A 159 -18.74 -11.57 -25.81
N LEU A 160 -18.05 -10.78 -24.98
CA LEU A 160 -17.39 -11.28 -23.77
C LEU A 160 -18.38 -11.90 -22.78
N SER A 161 -19.56 -11.30 -22.61
CA SER A 161 -20.60 -11.77 -21.67
C SER A 161 -21.13 -13.16 -22.01
N THR A 162 -21.07 -13.56 -23.28
CA THR A 162 -21.50 -14.89 -23.76
C THR A 162 -20.42 -15.98 -23.57
N ASN A 163 -19.19 -15.60 -23.22
CA ASN A 163 -18.07 -16.53 -23.08
C ASN A 163 -18.02 -17.16 -21.68
N GLU A 164 -18.70 -18.31 -21.53
CA GLU A 164 -18.77 -19.04 -20.26
C GLU A 164 -17.42 -19.60 -19.78
N GLU A 165 -16.47 -19.88 -20.69
CA GLU A 165 -15.12 -20.33 -20.30
C GLU A 165 -14.35 -19.19 -19.60
N LEU A 166 -14.38 -18.00 -20.19
CA LEU A 166 -13.78 -16.80 -19.60
C LEU A 166 -14.45 -16.40 -18.28
N LYS A 167 -15.75 -16.66 -18.14
CA LYS A 167 -16.49 -16.45 -16.87
C LYS A 167 -15.99 -17.33 -15.74
N VAL A 168 -15.58 -18.56 -16.03
CA VAL A 168 -14.94 -19.43 -15.05
C VAL A 168 -13.56 -18.88 -14.66
N GLN A 169 -12.80 -18.33 -15.60
CA GLN A 169 -11.48 -17.73 -15.32
C GLN A 169 -11.59 -16.48 -14.42
N LEU A 170 -12.67 -15.70 -14.54
CA LEU A 170 -12.90 -14.53 -13.68
C LEU A 170 -12.95 -14.91 -12.19
N LYS A 171 -13.39 -16.13 -11.83
CA LYS A 171 -13.39 -16.62 -10.44
C LYS A 171 -11.99 -16.65 -9.81
N LYS A 172 -10.93 -16.62 -10.62
CA LYS A 172 -9.52 -16.53 -10.17
C LYS A 172 -9.08 -15.08 -9.90
N GLY A 173 -9.96 -14.10 -10.09
CA GLY A 173 -9.74 -12.69 -9.87
C GLY A 173 -9.65 -11.88 -11.17
N TYR A 174 -10.25 -10.70 -11.18
CA TYR A 174 -10.36 -9.83 -12.37
C TYR A 174 -8.99 -9.43 -12.96
N GLN A 175 -7.95 -9.23 -12.13
CA GLN A 175 -6.60 -8.93 -12.64
C GLN A 175 -6.05 -10.06 -13.51
N ARG A 176 -6.11 -11.30 -12.99
CA ARG A 176 -5.62 -12.47 -13.73
C ARG A 176 -6.43 -12.69 -14.99
N PHE A 177 -7.72 -12.43 -14.91
CA PHE A 177 -8.62 -12.47 -16.05
C PHE A 177 -8.19 -11.51 -17.16
N TRP A 178 -7.99 -10.22 -16.86
CA TRP A 178 -7.60 -9.22 -17.86
C TRP A 178 -6.18 -9.42 -18.39
N LEU A 179 -5.28 -10.03 -17.60
CA LEU A 179 -3.89 -10.31 -18.00
C LEU A 179 -3.73 -11.58 -18.85
N GLN A 180 -4.83 -12.24 -19.25
CA GLN A 180 -4.77 -13.39 -20.16
C GLN A 180 -4.36 -12.96 -21.57
N ALA A 181 -3.53 -13.76 -22.23
CA ALA A 181 -2.98 -13.43 -23.56
C ALA A 181 -4.07 -13.24 -24.63
N GLU A 182 -5.19 -13.94 -24.51
CA GLU A 182 -6.30 -13.86 -25.47
C GLU A 182 -7.17 -12.60 -25.32
N ILE A 183 -7.10 -11.88 -24.19
CA ILE A 183 -7.96 -10.72 -23.94
C ILE A 183 -7.56 -9.52 -24.82
N PRO A 184 -6.28 -9.12 -24.90
CA PRO A 184 -5.86 -8.03 -25.81
C PRO A 184 -6.14 -8.32 -27.30
N GLU A 185 -6.19 -9.59 -27.69
CA GLU A 185 -6.42 -9.99 -29.09
C GLU A 185 -7.91 -10.00 -29.45
N LYS A 186 -8.77 -10.47 -28.55
CA LYS A 186 -10.22 -10.60 -28.78
C LYS A 186 -11.02 -9.37 -28.37
N TYR A 187 -10.56 -8.63 -27.37
CA TYR A 187 -11.27 -7.51 -26.75
C TYR A 187 -10.33 -6.29 -26.56
N PRO A 188 -9.74 -5.77 -27.64
CA PRO A 188 -8.72 -4.73 -27.58
C PRO A 188 -9.19 -3.42 -26.92
N GLU A 189 -10.42 -2.99 -27.15
CA GLU A 189 -10.93 -1.72 -26.60
C GLU A 189 -11.20 -1.85 -25.09
N LEU A 190 -11.81 -2.97 -24.66
CA LEU A 190 -11.98 -3.27 -23.25
C LEU A 190 -10.63 -3.41 -22.54
N TRP A 191 -9.67 -4.07 -23.19
CA TRP A 191 -8.32 -4.23 -22.66
C TRP A 191 -7.62 -2.89 -22.48
N GLU A 192 -7.69 -1.96 -23.44
CA GLU A 192 -7.00 -0.67 -23.32
C GLU A 192 -7.51 0.18 -22.15
N ILE A 193 -8.78 0.07 -21.79
CA ILE A 193 -9.35 0.71 -20.60
C ILE A 193 -8.93 -0.04 -19.34
N ALA A 194 -9.11 -1.37 -19.31
CA ALA A 194 -8.76 -2.19 -18.14
C ALA A 194 -7.26 -2.09 -17.80
N ARG A 195 -6.39 -2.08 -18.81
CA ARG A 195 -4.93 -1.98 -18.69
C ARG A 195 -4.50 -0.69 -18.00
N LYS A 196 -5.14 0.45 -18.28
CA LYS A 196 -4.84 1.73 -17.61
C LYS A 196 -5.07 1.64 -16.10
N LEU A 197 -6.15 0.99 -15.68
CA LEU A 197 -6.42 0.73 -14.26
C LEU A 197 -5.44 -0.28 -13.67
N LEU A 198 -5.13 -1.37 -14.38
CA LEU A 198 -4.18 -2.37 -13.87
C LEU A 198 -2.77 -1.78 -13.70
N ILE A 199 -2.36 -0.85 -14.55
CA ILE A 199 -1.07 -0.15 -14.48
C ILE A 199 -1.07 0.97 -13.44
N ALA A 200 -2.21 1.63 -13.19
CA ALA A 200 -2.31 2.70 -12.19
C ALA A 200 -2.10 2.21 -10.75
N PHE A 201 -2.26 0.91 -10.51
CA PHE A 201 -2.09 0.30 -9.21
C PHE A 201 -0.98 -0.75 -9.19
N PRO A 202 0.30 -0.46 -9.44
CA PRO A 202 1.34 -1.34 -8.93
C PRO A 202 1.44 -1.03 -7.45
N SER A 203 0.96 -1.91 -6.57
CA SER A 203 1.18 -1.70 -5.14
C SER A 203 2.67 -1.51 -4.94
N SER A 204 3.06 -0.58 -4.06
CA SER A 204 4.46 -0.41 -3.66
C SER A 204 5.07 -1.76 -3.32
N TYR A 205 4.28 -2.67 -2.73
CA TYR A 205 4.59 -4.07 -2.53
C TYR A 205 4.96 -4.85 -3.81
N LEU A 206 4.19 -4.76 -4.90
CA LEU A 206 4.53 -5.45 -6.17
C LEU A 206 5.78 -4.85 -6.84
N LEU A 207 5.97 -3.54 -6.74
CA LEU A 207 7.20 -2.86 -7.13
C LEU A 207 8.38 -3.35 -6.27
N GLU A 208 8.25 -3.37 -4.95
CA GLU A 208 9.30 -3.84 -4.03
C GLU A 208 9.57 -5.35 -4.21
N LYS A 209 8.56 -6.18 -4.45
CA LYS A 209 8.67 -7.62 -4.73
C LYS A 209 9.40 -7.86 -6.05
N SER A 210 9.03 -7.14 -7.12
CA SER A 210 9.72 -7.25 -8.41
C SER A 210 11.17 -6.76 -8.32
N PHE A 211 11.45 -5.66 -7.62
CA PHE A 211 12.81 -5.23 -7.32
C PHE A 211 13.58 -6.25 -6.47
N SER A 212 12.94 -6.86 -5.47
CA SER A 212 13.53 -7.90 -4.63
C SER A 212 13.93 -9.12 -5.46
N VAL A 213 13.03 -9.60 -6.34
CA VAL A 213 13.31 -10.68 -7.31
C VAL A 213 14.48 -10.32 -8.22
N VAL A 214 14.48 -9.12 -8.82
CA VAL A 214 15.58 -8.64 -9.67
C VAL A 214 16.89 -8.63 -8.88
N THR A 215 16.87 -8.15 -7.64
CA THR A 215 18.09 -8.10 -6.84
C THR A 215 18.57 -9.49 -6.46
N ASN A 216 17.69 -10.42 -6.08
CA ASN A 216 18.06 -11.82 -5.83
C ASN A 216 18.65 -12.50 -7.08
N LEU A 217 18.13 -12.20 -8.27
CA LEU A 217 18.67 -12.69 -9.54
C LEU A 217 20.07 -12.12 -9.82
N LEU A 218 20.30 -10.84 -9.51
CA LEU A 218 21.61 -10.19 -9.63
C LEU A 218 22.62 -10.79 -8.65
N THR A 219 22.27 -10.96 -7.37
CA THR A 219 23.16 -11.59 -6.37
C THR A 219 23.48 -13.04 -6.75
N LYS A 220 22.50 -13.78 -7.27
CA LYS A 220 22.70 -15.16 -7.74
C LYS A 220 23.61 -15.20 -8.98
N LYS A 221 23.48 -14.26 -9.92
CA LYS A 221 24.41 -14.11 -11.06
C LYS A 221 25.83 -13.78 -10.60
N GLU A 222 25.99 -12.92 -9.59
CA GLU A 222 27.30 -12.57 -9.04
C GLU A 222 27.96 -13.76 -8.33
N GLN A 223 27.20 -14.53 -7.53
CA GLN A 223 27.69 -15.76 -6.91
C GLN A 223 28.11 -16.81 -7.96
N ILE A 224 27.34 -16.97 -9.04
CA ILE A 224 27.68 -17.88 -10.15
C ILE A 224 28.93 -17.40 -10.89
N LYS A 225 29.11 -16.09 -11.08
CA LYS A 225 30.34 -15.52 -11.65
C LYS A 225 31.54 -15.85 -10.77
N HIS A 226 31.49 -15.57 -9.47
CA HIS A 226 32.56 -15.90 -8.53
C HIS A 226 32.87 -17.40 -8.48
N HIS A 227 31.86 -18.27 -8.57
CA HIS A 227 32.06 -19.72 -8.61
C HIS A 227 32.67 -20.21 -9.93
N ARG A 228 32.44 -19.50 -11.04
CA ARG A 228 33.08 -19.79 -12.34
C ARG A 228 34.52 -19.26 -12.37
N THR A 229 34.80 -18.04 -11.92
CA THR A 229 36.18 -17.51 -11.85
C THR A 229 37.06 -18.29 -10.88
N GLY A 230 36.49 -18.87 -9.81
CA GLY A 230 37.23 -19.74 -8.88
C GLY A 230 37.59 -21.14 -9.44
N ARG A 231 36.92 -21.62 -10.50
CA ARG A 231 37.21 -22.93 -11.12
C ARG A 231 38.24 -22.87 -12.26
N PHE A 232 38.58 -21.68 -12.76
CA PHE A 232 39.59 -21.51 -13.81
C PHE A 232 40.99 -21.13 -13.29
N ALA A 233 41.16 -21.00 -11.97
CA ALA A 233 42.48 -20.84 -11.35
C ALA A 233 43.14 -22.22 -11.11
N VAL A 234 43.40 -22.98 -12.18
CA VAL A 234 44.34 -24.11 -12.11
C VAL A 234 45.74 -23.52 -12.31
N ASN A 235 46.52 -23.54 -11.24
CA ASN A 235 47.87 -23.00 -11.13
C ASN A 235 48.85 -23.76 -12.07
N PRO A 236 49.48 -23.12 -13.08
CA PRO A 236 50.31 -23.82 -14.06
C PRO A 236 51.81 -23.94 -13.69
N TYR A 237 52.24 -23.60 -12.48
CA TYR A 237 53.68 -23.67 -12.13
C TYR A 237 53.98 -24.65 -11.01
N LYS A 238 54.08 -25.93 -11.35
CA LYS A 238 54.95 -26.87 -10.64
C LYS A 238 55.63 -27.80 -11.65
N THR A 239 56.76 -27.34 -12.17
CA THR A 239 57.78 -28.18 -12.81
C THR A 239 59.11 -27.90 -12.10
N GLU A 240 59.61 -28.96 -11.48
CA GLU A 240 61.00 -29.33 -11.13
C GLU A 240 62.14 -28.29 -11.19
N ALA A 241 62.98 -28.25 -10.15
CA ALA A 241 64.37 -28.74 -10.25
C ALA A 241 65.11 -28.76 -8.89
N LYS A 242 65.93 -29.79 -8.76
CA LYS A 242 66.90 -30.12 -7.69
C LYS A 242 68.00 -29.07 -7.56
N TYR A 243 68.56 -28.90 -6.36
CA TYR A 243 69.91 -29.33 -5.99
C TYR A 243 69.98 -29.53 -4.47
#